data_AF-A0A2R6A902-F1
#
_entry.id   AF-A0A2R6A902-F1
#
_cell.length_a   1.000
_cell.length_b   1.000
_cell.length_c   1.000
_cell.angle_alpha   90.00
_cell.angle_beta   90.00
_cell.angle_gamma   90.00
#
_symmetry.space_group_name_H-M   'P 1'
#
loop_
_entity.id
_entity.type
_entity.pdbx_description
1 polymer ?
#
loop_
_entity_poly.entity_id
_entity_poly.type
_entity_poly.pdbx_seq_one_letter_code
_entity_poly.pdbx_strand_id
1 'polypeptide(L)'
;SSQNYAQLYYFPSYFLANPYTYWISASQGTSAQFRFNAEVFNPSAFSSTSGGYFGSMSAVTTATGTLYVLNSQTLSQVASYPLTSLGNGTYVASIPTGSLPVGTYTLVAVLNWTGSPYMYFGNGQTTSNEYTLHEYGTLTVTPMVTTTTTTTTTTTTTTTTTTTTSSPTSVTKTSSPISGATILVVVLVVIAIIFIAVAATRRRPTT
;
A
#
# COMPACT_ATOMS: atom_id res chain seq x y z
N SER A 1 -19.90 -29.12 40.22
CA SER A 1 -18.49 -28.83 39.89
C SER A 1 -18.39 -27.36 39.49
N SER A 2 -17.61 -26.59 40.23
CA SER A 2 -17.37 -25.17 39.94
C SER A 2 -16.64 -25.08 38.61
N GLN A 3 -17.32 -24.58 37.58
CA GLN A 3 -16.68 -24.25 36.32
C GLN A 3 -15.98 -22.92 36.51
N ASN A 4 -14.68 -22.97 36.78
CA ASN A 4 -13.78 -21.83 36.72
C ASN A 4 -13.66 -21.37 35.26
N TYR A 5 -14.73 -20.79 34.73
CA TYR A 5 -14.59 -19.87 33.62
C TYR A 5 -13.82 -18.69 34.20
N ALA A 6 -12.61 -18.45 33.72
CA ALA A 6 -12.08 -17.11 33.79
C ALA A 6 -13.13 -16.22 33.14
N GLN A 7 -13.94 -15.54 33.96
CA GLN A 7 -14.73 -14.41 33.51
C GLN A 7 -13.68 -13.44 32.99
N LEU A 8 -13.46 -13.46 31.67
CA LEU A 8 -12.88 -12.35 30.95
C LEU A 8 -13.83 -11.20 31.23
N TYR A 9 -13.52 -10.48 32.31
CA TYR A 9 -14.23 -9.29 32.73
C TYR A 9 -14.26 -8.39 31.52
N TYR A 10 -15.48 -8.22 31.01
CA TYR A 10 -15.96 -7.03 30.38
C TYR A 10 -14.92 -6.39 29.48
N PHE A 11 -14.92 -6.86 28.23
CA PHE A 11 -14.34 -6.09 27.16
C PHE A 11 -15.45 -5.27 26.44
N PRO A 12 -16.04 -4.18 27.03
CA PRO A 12 -17.10 -3.40 26.38
C PRO A 12 -16.59 -2.91 25.05
N SER A 13 -17.13 -3.45 23.96
CA SER A 13 -16.84 -3.05 22.58
C SER A 13 -15.40 -2.53 22.47
N TYR A 14 -14.42 -3.43 22.64
CA TYR A 14 -13.04 -2.98 22.53
C TYR A 14 -12.95 -2.47 21.12
N PHE A 15 -12.78 -1.15 21.01
CA PHE A 15 -11.68 -0.62 20.24
C PHE A 15 -10.51 -1.60 20.43
N LEU A 16 -10.47 -2.65 19.63
CA LEU A 16 -9.26 -3.33 19.22
C LEU A 16 -8.54 -2.29 18.38
N ALA A 17 -8.21 -1.15 19.00
CA ALA A 17 -7.35 -0.14 18.47
C ALA A 17 -6.01 -0.85 18.44
N ASN A 18 -5.71 -1.40 17.28
CA ASN A 18 -4.40 -1.87 16.97
C ASN A 18 -3.44 -0.72 17.30
N PRO A 19 -2.43 -0.93 18.18
CA PRO A 19 -1.48 0.12 18.52
C PRO A 19 -0.66 0.56 17.30
N TYR A 20 -0.67 -0.24 16.23
CA TYR A 20 -0.09 0.12 14.95
C TYR A 20 -1.06 1.03 14.19
N THR A 21 -0.83 2.34 14.29
CA THR A 21 -1.37 3.27 13.31
C THR A 21 -0.71 2.98 11.97
N TYR A 22 -1.50 2.64 10.94
CA TYR A 22 -0.98 2.44 9.59
C TYR A 22 -0.57 3.79 8.99
N TRP A 23 0.65 3.90 8.45
CA TRP A 23 1.11 5.11 7.77
C TRP A 23 1.26 4.83 6.28
N ILE A 24 0.50 5.55 5.46
CA ILE A 24 0.44 5.36 4.01
C ILE A 24 0.74 6.69 3.34
N SER A 25 1.52 6.65 2.25
CA SER A 25 1.77 7.82 1.41
C SER A 25 1.48 7.47 -0.05
N ALA A 26 0.86 8.39 -0.77
CA ALA A 26 0.60 8.25 -2.20
C ALA A 26 0.63 9.63 -2.89
N SER A 27 1.07 9.67 -4.14
CA SER A 27 1.00 10.90 -4.94
C SER A 27 -0.43 11.13 -5.42
N GLN A 28 -0.87 12.38 -5.41
CA GLN A 28 -2.17 12.78 -5.92
C GLN A 28 -2.36 12.28 -7.36
N GLY A 29 -3.55 11.76 -7.66
CA GLY A 29 -3.86 11.14 -8.95
C GLY A 29 -3.52 9.65 -9.06
N THR A 30 -2.95 9.04 -8.01
CA THR A 30 -2.71 7.58 -7.93
C THR A 30 -3.71 6.89 -7.00
N SER A 31 -3.42 5.66 -6.55
CA SER A 31 -4.19 4.99 -5.51
C SER A 31 -3.30 4.52 -4.36
N ALA A 32 -3.77 4.71 -3.12
CA ALA A 32 -3.17 4.16 -1.92
C ALA A 32 -3.90 2.89 -1.48
N GLN A 33 -3.22 1.95 -0.80
CA GLN A 33 -3.87 0.77 -0.21
C GLN A 33 -3.81 0.83 1.31
N PHE A 34 -4.97 0.70 1.95
CA PHE A 34 -5.08 0.44 3.38
C PHE A 34 -5.38 -1.04 3.60
N ARG A 35 -4.49 -1.75 4.29
CA ARG A 35 -4.58 -3.19 4.50
C ARG A 35 -4.32 -3.52 5.97
N PHE A 36 -5.16 -4.38 6.53
CA PHE A 36 -5.00 -4.86 7.90
C PHE A 36 -5.54 -6.29 8.07
N ASN A 37 -5.24 -6.90 9.21
CA ASN A 37 -5.70 -8.23 9.58
C ASN A 37 -6.73 -8.11 10.70
N ALA A 38 -7.91 -8.67 10.48
CA ALA A 38 -8.97 -8.79 11.46
C ALA A 38 -8.94 -10.18 12.08
N GLU A 39 -8.70 -10.21 13.39
CA GLU A 39 -8.62 -11.41 14.19
C GLU A 39 -9.44 -11.23 15.47
N VAL A 40 -10.08 -12.31 15.91
CA VAL A 40 -10.84 -12.35 17.17
C VAL A 40 -10.40 -13.57 17.95
N PHE A 41 -10.41 -13.47 19.28
CA PHE A 41 -10.13 -14.63 20.11
C PHE A 41 -11.09 -15.78 19.78
N ASN A 42 -10.55 -16.99 19.68
CA ASN A 42 -11.31 -18.19 19.45
C ASN A 42 -11.68 -18.84 20.79
N PRO A 43 -12.95 -18.77 21.24
CA PRO A 43 -13.34 -19.33 22.53
C PRO A 43 -13.15 -20.85 22.60
N SER A 44 -13.25 -21.54 21.45
CA SER A 44 -13.04 -22.99 21.37
C SER A 44 -11.58 -23.41 21.57
N ALA A 45 -10.64 -22.47 21.48
CA ALA A 45 -9.22 -22.69 21.71
C ALA A 45 -8.75 -22.22 23.09
N PHE A 46 -9.66 -21.74 23.94
CA PHE A 46 -9.33 -21.35 25.30
C PHE A 46 -9.05 -22.59 26.16
N SER A 47 -7.89 -22.61 26.81
CA SER A 47 -7.51 -23.67 27.74
C SER A 47 -6.80 -23.09 28.96
N SER A 48 -6.86 -23.81 30.07
CA SER A 48 -6.14 -23.44 31.29
C SER A 48 -5.37 -24.64 31.81
N THR A 49 -4.17 -24.39 32.32
CA THR A 49 -3.31 -25.37 32.99
C THR A 49 -2.82 -24.79 34.31
N SER A 50 -2.13 -25.58 35.12
CA SER A 50 -1.43 -25.06 36.32
C SER A 50 -0.38 -23.99 35.99
N GLY A 51 0.07 -23.89 34.73
CA GLY A 51 1.02 -22.89 34.26
C GLY A 51 0.41 -21.61 33.68
N GLY A 52 -0.93 -21.50 33.61
CA GLY A 52 -1.62 -20.29 33.12
C GLY A 52 -2.73 -20.56 32.10
N TYR A 53 -3.19 -19.47 31.47
CA TYR A 53 -4.26 -19.47 30.47
C TYR A 53 -3.69 -19.33 29.06
N PHE A 54 -4.27 -20.07 28.11
CA PHE A 54 -3.94 -20.01 26.70
C PHE A 54 -5.19 -19.69 25.90
N GLY A 55 -5.03 -18.89 24.85
CA GLY A 55 -6.04 -18.68 23.83
C GLY A 55 -5.37 -18.49 22.48
N SER A 56 -6.10 -18.80 21.42
CA SER A 56 -5.67 -18.50 20.06
C SER A 56 -6.57 -17.43 19.45
N MET A 57 -6.05 -16.74 18.44
CA MET A 57 -6.84 -15.90 17.57
C MET A 57 -7.37 -16.71 16.39
N SER A 58 -8.52 -16.32 15.86
CA SER A 58 -9.09 -16.79 14.61
C SER A 58 -9.31 -15.61 13.68
N ALA A 59 -9.01 -15.80 12.40
CA ALA A 59 -9.31 -14.84 11.36
C ALA A 59 -10.81 -14.56 11.25
N VAL A 60 -11.18 -13.29 11.15
CA VAL A 60 -12.55 -12.86 10.86
C VAL A 60 -12.76 -12.91 9.35
N THR A 61 -13.57 -13.85 8.84
CA THR A 61 -13.71 -14.07 7.39
C THR A 61 -15.05 -13.61 6.80
N THR A 62 -16.05 -13.36 7.64
CA THR A 62 -17.43 -13.04 7.24
C THR A 62 -17.82 -11.59 7.50
N ALA A 63 -16.87 -10.72 7.84
CA ALA A 63 -17.16 -9.31 8.11
C ALA A 63 -17.40 -8.51 6.83
N THR A 64 -18.29 -7.52 6.97
CA THR A 64 -18.47 -6.41 6.02
C THR A 64 -17.84 -5.16 6.62
N GLY A 65 -17.29 -4.27 5.80
CA GLY A 65 -16.67 -3.09 6.37
C GLY A 65 -16.45 -1.95 5.39
N THR A 66 -16.18 -0.79 5.98
CA THR A 66 -15.98 0.48 5.29
C THR A 66 -14.75 1.15 5.86
N LEU A 67 -13.88 1.65 4.98
CA LEU A 67 -12.84 2.59 5.30
C LEU A 67 -13.38 4.02 5.15
N TYR A 68 -13.29 4.81 6.20
CA TYR A 68 -13.58 6.24 6.19
C TYR A 68 -12.26 7.03 6.09
N VAL A 69 -12.24 7.99 5.18
CA VAL A 69 -11.17 8.98 5.08
C VAL A 69 -11.69 10.28 5.66
N LEU A 70 -11.01 10.79 6.69
CA LEU A 70 -11.40 11.97 7.43
C LEU A 70 -10.33 13.06 7.25
N ASN A 71 -10.76 14.31 7.15
CA ASN A 71 -9.85 15.43 7.28
C ASN A 71 -9.17 15.36 8.66
N SER A 72 -7.84 15.43 8.72
CA SER A 72 -7.09 15.22 9.96
C SER A 72 -7.26 16.34 10.99
N GLN A 73 -7.71 17.53 10.57
CA GLN A 73 -7.95 18.68 11.43
C GLN A 73 -9.39 18.74 11.95
N THR A 74 -10.37 18.52 11.08
CA THR A 74 -11.79 18.67 11.41
C THR A 74 -12.47 17.35 11.78
N LEU A 75 -11.81 16.21 11.54
CA LEU A 75 -12.37 14.86 11.67
C LEU A 75 -13.67 14.65 10.88
N SER A 76 -13.94 15.50 9.89
CA SER A 76 -15.08 15.35 9.01
C SER A 76 -14.75 14.33 7.92
N GLN A 77 -15.70 13.44 7.63
CA GLN A 77 -15.56 12.47 6.54
C GLN A 77 -15.48 13.20 5.20
N VAL A 78 -14.45 12.89 4.40
CA VAL A 78 -14.26 13.41 3.05
C VAL A 78 -14.48 12.36 1.96
N ALA A 79 -14.30 11.08 2.30
CA ALA A 79 -14.57 9.95 1.41
C ALA A 79 -14.79 8.66 2.22
N SER A 80 -15.36 7.65 1.57
CA SER A 80 -15.43 6.29 2.11
C SER A 80 -15.26 5.25 1.00
N TYR A 81 -14.69 4.10 1.36
CA TYR A 81 -14.41 3.01 0.43
C TYR A 81 -14.76 1.66 1.06
N PRO A 82 -15.29 0.70 0.29
CA PRO A 82 -15.59 -0.62 0.83
C PRO A 82 -14.30 -1.37 1.15
N LEU A 83 -14.32 -2.12 2.25
CA LEU A 83 -13.27 -3.10 2.56
C LEU A 83 -13.57 -4.40 1.82
N THR A 84 -12.56 -4.92 1.13
CA THR A 84 -12.60 -6.21 0.43
C THR A 84 -11.80 -7.24 1.21
N SER A 85 -12.39 -8.40 1.47
CA SER A 85 -11.67 -9.52 2.07
C SER A 85 -10.73 -10.16 1.05
N LEU A 86 -9.47 -10.36 1.42
CA LEU A 86 -8.51 -11.16 0.67
C LEU A 86 -8.43 -12.61 1.18
N GLY A 87 -9.32 -12.98 2.11
CA GLY A 87 -9.26 -14.25 2.82
C GLY A 87 -8.34 -14.21 4.04
N ASN A 88 -8.48 -15.23 4.90
CA ASN A 88 -7.69 -15.39 6.13
C ASN A 88 -7.63 -14.13 7.02
N GLY A 89 -8.75 -13.42 7.16
CA GLY A 89 -8.84 -12.24 8.02
C GLY A 89 -8.21 -10.98 7.44
N THR A 90 -7.62 -11.02 6.25
CA THR A 90 -7.03 -9.82 5.64
C THR A 90 -8.11 -9.00 4.93
N TYR A 91 -8.19 -7.71 5.25
CA TYR A 91 -9.06 -6.75 4.58
C TYR A 91 -8.25 -5.63 3.94
N VAL A 92 -8.69 -5.18 2.76
CA VAL A 92 -8.05 -4.10 2.00
C VAL A 92 -9.06 -3.11 1.46
N ALA A 93 -8.71 -1.83 1.45
CA ALA A 93 -9.39 -0.78 0.70
C ALA A 93 -8.41 -0.05 -0.21
N SER A 94 -8.85 0.24 -1.43
CA SER A 94 -8.16 1.09 -2.40
C SER A 94 -8.67 2.52 -2.24
N ILE A 95 -7.76 3.49 -2.12
CA ILE A 95 -8.05 4.91 -1.90
C ILE A 95 -7.56 5.69 -3.13
N PRO A 96 -8.43 5.95 -4.12
CA PRO A 96 -8.11 6.87 -5.20
C PRO A 96 -7.82 8.27 -4.64
N THR A 97 -6.62 8.77 -4.93
CA THR A 97 -6.16 10.07 -4.41
C THR A 97 -6.43 11.23 -5.35
N GLY A 98 -7.05 10.99 -6.50
CA GLY A 98 -7.30 12.03 -7.52
C GLY A 98 -8.21 13.16 -7.04
N SER A 99 -9.20 12.85 -6.19
CA SER A 99 -10.12 13.84 -5.62
C SER A 99 -9.70 14.36 -4.24
N LEU A 100 -8.60 13.87 -3.70
CA LEU A 100 -8.09 14.29 -2.39
C LEU A 100 -7.04 15.38 -2.59
N PRO A 101 -7.22 16.57 -2.01
CA PRO A 101 -6.17 17.58 -1.92
C PRO A 101 -4.87 17.02 -1.31
N VAL A 102 -3.74 17.65 -1.65
CA VAL A 102 -2.47 17.38 -0.97
C VAL A 102 -2.63 17.70 0.52
N GLY A 103 -2.22 16.77 1.37
CA GLY A 103 -2.43 16.90 2.82
C GLY A 103 -2.37 15.58 3.56
N THR A 104 -2.74 15.62 4.83
CA THR A 104 -2.79 14.45 5.71
C THR A 104 -4.23 14.15 6.11
N TYR A 105 -4.60 12.88 6.12
CA TYR A 105 -5.94 12.39 6.43
C TYR A 105 -5.87 11.31 7.50
N THR A 106 -6.90 11.28 8.35
CA THR A 106 -7.12 10.18 9.30
C THR A 106 -7.92 9.10 8.60
N LEU A 107 -7.50 7.85 8.75
CA LEU A 107 -8.17 6.68 8.24
C LEU A 107 -8.83 5.93 9.39
N VAL A 108 -10.10 5.56 9.22
CA VAL A 108 -10.84 4.73 10.18
C VAL A 108 -11.52 3.61 9.41
N ALA A 109 -11.02 2.39 9.53
CA ALA A 109 -11.68 1.20 9.03
C ALA A 109 -12.62 0.65 10.10
N VAL A 110 -13.85 0.35 9.70
CA VAL A 110 -14.87 -0.27 10.54
C VAL A 110 -15.29 -1.57 9.88
N LEU A 111 -15.09 -2.68 10.58
CA LEU A 111 -15.61 -4.00 10.21
C LEU A 111 -16.70 -4.42 11.17
N ASN A 112 -17.77 -4.99 10.62
CA ASN A 112 -18.89 -5.54 11.36
C ASN A 112 -19.13 -6.99 10.94
N TRP A 113 -19.37 -7.87 11.90
CA TRP A 113 -19.73 -9.26 11.63
C TRP A 113 -20.62 -9.82 12.73
N THR A 114 -21.26 -10.95 12.40
CA THR A 114 -21.95 -11.77 13.38
C THR A 114 -21.11 -13.02 13.68
N GLY A 115 -21.10 -13.43 14.94
CA GLY A 115 -20.31 -14.57 15.42
C GLY A 115 -21.04 -15.38 16.48
N SER A 116 -20.29 -16.19 17.22
CA SER A 116 -20.83 -16.87 18.39
C SER A 116 -21.34 -15.85 19.41
N PRO A 117 -22.48 -16.09 20.05
CA PRO A 117 -23.02 -15.16 21.04
C PRO A 117 -22.06 -14.98 22.22
N TYR A 118 -21.93 -13.76 22.71
CA TYR A 118 -21.25 -13.41 23.96
C TYR A 118 -22.24 -12.79 24.94
N MET A 119 -21.90 -12.90 26.23
CA MET A 119 -22.70 -12.31 27.30
C MET A 119 -22.18 -10.91 27.62
N TYR A 120 -23.06 -9.91 27.55
CA TYR A 120 -22.81 -8.56 28.00
C TYR A 120 -23.44 -8.36 29.38
N PHE A 121 -22.66 -7.78 30.31
CA PHE A 121 -23.11 -7.44 31.65
C PHE A 121 -23.15 -5.90 31.79
N GLY A 122 -24.21 -5.28 31.32
CA GLY A 122 -24.49 -3.86 31.54
C GLY A 122 -25.99 -3.62 31.59
N ASN A 123 -26.48 -3.06 32.71
CA ASN A 123 -27.91 -2.84 33.03
C ASN A 123 -28.85 -4.06 32.91
N GLY A 124 -28.30 -5.27 32.77
CA GLY A 124 -29.00 -6.53 32.59
C GLY A 124 -28.10 -7.56 31.90
N GLN A 125 -28.48 -8.83 31.93
CA GLN A 125 -27.81 -9.88 31.15
C GLN A 125 -28.42 -9.90 29.75
N THR A 126 -27.70 -9.41 28.75
CA THR A 126 -28.09 -9.49 27.35
C THR A 126 -27.05 -10.26 26.55
N THR A 127 -27.53 -11.16 25.70
CA THR A 127 -26.70 -11.91 24.76
C THR A 127 -26.63 -11.13 23.46
N SER A 128 -25.42 -10.85 22.96
CA SER A 128 -25.21 -10.26 21.64
C SER A 128 -24.37 -11.21 20.79
N ASN A 129 -24.60 -11.20 19.48
CA ASN A 129 -23.78 -11.91 18.50
C ASN A 129 -23.17 -10.95 17.46
N GLU A 130 -23.31 -9.64 17.66
CA GLU A 130 -22.79 -8.60 16.78
C GLU A 130 -21.46 -8.07 17.31
N TYR A 131 -20.49 -7.96 16.40
CA TYR A 131 -19.13 -7.53 16.68
C TYR A 131 -18.71 -6.42 15.73
N THR A 132 -17.91 -5.50 16.25
CA THR A 132 -17.33 -4.39 15.49
C THR A 132 -15.85 -4.26 15.81
N LEU A 133 -15.01 -4.09 14.78
CA LEU A 133 -13.57 -3.84 14.87
C LEU A 133 -13.24 -2.51 14.20
N HIS A 134 -12.49 -1.66 14.90
CA HIS A 134 -12.02 -0.38 14.40
C HIS A 134 -10.51 -0.39 14.23
N GLU A 135 -10.04 0.02 13.06
CA GLU A 135 -8.63 0.09 12.70
C GLU A 135 -8.27 1.48 12.21
N TYR A 136 -7.11 2.00 12.63
CA TYR A 136 -6.76 3.40 12.46
C TYR A 136 -5.48 3.59 11.65
N GLY A 137 -5.46 4.62 10.81
CA GLY A 137 -4.28 4.98 10.04
C GLY A 137 -4.20 6.44 9.68
N THR A 138 -3.13 6.79 8.99
CA THR A 138 -2.84 8.09 8.43
C THR A 138 -2.48 7.93 6.96
N LEU A 139 -3.11 8.73 6.11
CA LEU A 139 -2.76 8.86 4.69
C LEU A 139 -2.16 10.23 4.44
N THR A 140 -0.96 10.28 3.88
CA THR A 140 -0.36 11.48 3.31
C THR A 140 -0.50 11.48 1.79
N VAL A 141 -1.26 12.44 1.27
CA VAL A 141 -1.34 12.69 -0.18
C VAL A 141 -0.27 13.71 -0.54
N THR A 142 0.66 13.31 -1.40
CA THR A 142 1.78 14.15 -1.86
C THR A 142 1.48 14.75 -3.25
N PRO A 143 2.10 15.87 -3.64
CA PRO A 143 1.92 16.43 -4.97
C PRO A 143 2.25 15.43 -6.08
N MET A 144 1.55 15.54 -7.22
CA MET A 144 1.89 14.79 -8.42
C MET A 144 3.27 15.22 -8.94
N VAL A 145 4.20 14.27 -9.09
CA VAL A 145 5.50 14.53 -9.71
C VAL A 145 5.30 14.69 -11.22
N THR A 146 5.45 15.90 -11.73
CA THR A 146 5.43 16.15 -13.18
C THR A 146 6.86 16.16 -13.69
N THR A 147 7.24 15.14 -14.46
CA THR A 147 8.56 15.10 -15.11
C THR A 147 8.51 15.91 -16.40
N THR A 148 8.95 17.17 -16.37
CA THR A 148 9.08 17.98 -17.58
C THR A 148 10.27 17.46 -18.40
N THR A 149 10.01 16.84 -19.55
CA THR A 149 11.08 16.50 -20.49
C THR A 149 11.35 17.74 -21.34
N THR A 150 12.47 18.43 -21.11
CA THR A 150 12.88 19.55 -21.96
C THR A 150 13.54 19.01 -23.22
N THR A 151 12.84 19.09 -24.36
CA THR A 151 13.46 18.82 -25.67
C THR A 151 14.26 20.05 -26.11
N THR A 152 15.58 19.99 -26.04
CA THR A 152 16.46 21.04 -26.57
C THR A 152 16.58 20.88 -28.09
N THR A 153 15.85 21.71 -28.86
CA THR A 153 16.06 21.82 -30.31
C THR A 153 17.29 22.70 -30.57
N THR A 154 18.37 22.11 -31.07
CA THR A 154 19.56 22.86 -31.51
C THR A 154 19.36 23.29 -32.96
N THR A 155 19.16 24.59 -33.19
CA THR A 155 19.11 25.16 -34.55
C THR A 155 20.54 25.50 -34.99
N THR A 156 21.10 24.71 -35.91
CA THR A 156 22.39 25.03 -36.54
C THR A 156 22.16 26.06 -37.64
N THR A 157 22.62 27.30 -37.43
CA THR A 157 22.65 28.33 -38.47
C THR A 157 23.88 28.12 -39.35
N THR A 158 23.69 27.65 -40.58
CA THR A 158 24.77 27.55 -41.58
C THR A 158 25.04 28.93 -42.18
N THR A 159 26.19 29.51 -41.90
CA THR A 159 26.70 30.70 -42.60
C THR A 159 27.31 30.26 -43.93
N THR A 160 26.67 30.60 -45.05
CA THR A 160 27.20 30.33 -46.39
C THR A 160 28.16 31.45 -46.80
N THR A 161 29.47 31.18 -46.78
CA THR A 161 30.49 32.05 -47.37
C THR A 161 30.70 31.65 -48.84
N THR A 162 30.24 32.48 -49.77
CA THR A 162 30.43 32.25 -51.21
C THR A 162 31.88 32.55 -51.61
N THR A 163 32.65 31.53 -51.95
CA THR A 163 33.97 31.67 -52.61
C THR A 163 33.88 31.07 -54.02
N THR A 164 34.13 31.90 -55.04
CA THR A 164 34.15 31.50 -56.44
C THR A 164 35.52 30.95 -56.82
N THR A 165 35.63 29.64 -57.02
CA THR A 165 36.78 29.03 -57.71
C THR A 165 36.41 27.68 -58.32
N SER A 166 37.08 27.38 -59.44
CA SER A 166 36.82 26.44 -60.52
C SER A 166 36.71 24.94 -60.14
N SER A 167 35.80 24.25 -60.84
CA SER A 167 35.63 22.77 -60.95
C SER A 167 36.89 22.02 -61.47
N PRO A 168 37.04 20.67 -61.39
CA PRO A 168 36.21 19.63 -60.76
C PRO A 168 36.96 18.67 -59.79
N THR A 169 36.19 17.94 -58.98
CA THR A 169 36.25 16.47 -58.71
C THR A 169 36.01 16.16 -57.23
N SER A 170 34.92 15.43 -57.01
CA SER A 170 34.34 14.95 -55.75
C SER A 170 35.30 14.14 -54.88
N VAL A 171 35.32 14.45 -53.57
CA VAL A 171 35.40 13.44 -52.50
C VAL A 171 34.54 13.90 -51.31
N THR A 172 33.27 13.53 -51.30
CA THR A 172 32.39 13.71 -50.12
C THR A 172 32.71 12.62 -49.10
N LYS A 173 33.33 12.97 -47.97
CA LYS A 173 33.32 12.11 -46.78
C LYS A 173 31.98 12.25 -46.07
N THR A 174 31.06 11.35 -46.37
CA THR A 174 29.82 11.18 -45.62
C THR A 174 30.16 10.60 -44.24
N SER A 175 30.15 11.41 -43.19
CA SER A 175 30.07 10.91 -41.82
C SER A 175 28.63 10.44 -41.58
N SER A 176 28.43 9.13 -41.52
CA SER A 176 27.12 8.52 -41.28
C SER A 176 26.52 8.99 -39.95
N PRO A 177 25.21 9.31 -39.89
CA PRO A 177 24.52 9.47 -38.62
C PRO A 177 24.53 8.13 -37.87
N ILE A 178 24.72 8.21 -36.55
CA ILE A 178 24.70 7.07 -35.64
C ILE A 178 23.32 6.39 -35.75
N SER A 179 23.28 5.29 -36.49
CA SER A 179 22.10 4.46 -36.70
C SER A 179 21.62 3.85 -35.39
N GLY A 180 20.30 3.83 -35.15
CA GLY A 180 19.65 3.30 -33.95
C GLY A 180 20.02 1.86 -33.56
N ALA A 181 20.73 1.13 -34.42
CA ALA A 181 21.38 -0.14 -34.07
C ALA A 181 22.42 0.00 -32.94
N THR A 182 23.14 1.11 -32.86
CA THR A 182 24.13 1.35 -31.78
C THR A 182 23.47 1.60 -30.43
N ILE A 183 22.31 2.24 -30.40
CA ILE A 183 21.51 2.43 -29.17
C ILE A 183 21.02 1.07 -28.64
N LEU A 184 20.57 0.19 -29.54
CA LEU A 184 20.11 -1.16 -29.17
C LEU A 184 21.24 -2.02 -28.57
N VAL A 185 22.45 -1.92 -29.13
CA VAL A 185 23.63 -2.63 -28.62
C VAL A 185 24.02 -2.13 -27.23
N VAL A 186 23.99 -0.81 -27.00
CA VAL A 186 24.28 -0.23 -25.67
C VAL A 186 23.26 -0.70 -24.63
N VAL A 187 21.97 -0.72 -24.97
CA VAL A 187 20.90 -1.20 -24.07
C VAL A 187 21.09 -2.68 -23.73
N LEU A 188 21.42 -3.53 -24.71
CA LEU A 188 21.67 -4.96 -24.48
C LEU A 188 22.90 -5.21 -23.61
N VAL A 189 23.98 -4.44 -23.78
CA VAL A 189 25.18 -4.52 -22.94
C VAL A 189 24.86 -4.13 -21.49
N VAL A 190 24.08 -3.07 -21.27
CA VAL A 190 23.66 -2.65 -19.93
C VAL A 190 22.79 -3.71 -19.24
N ILE A 191 21.84 -4.31 -19.95
CA ILE A 191 21.01 -5.40 -19.42
C ILE A 191 21.88 -6.61 -19.05
N ALA A 192 22.85 -6.98 -19.89
CA ALA A 192 23.77 -8.08 -19.60
C ALA A 192 24.63 -7.83 -18.34
N ILE A 193 25.12 -6.59 -18.15
CA ILE A 193 25.88 -6.21 -16.95
C ILE A 193 25.01 -6.31 -15.69
N ILE A 194 23.75 -5.87 -15.74
CA ILE A 194 22.81 -5.97 -14.61
C ILE A 194 22.56 -7.44 -14.26
N PHE A 195 22.36 -8.31 -15.25
CA PHE A 195 22.16 -9.74 -15.00
C PHE A 195 23.39 -10.40 -14.37
N ILE A 196 24.61 -10.04 -14.80
CA ILE A 196 25.85 -10.56 -14.20
C ILE A 196 26.01 -10.08 -12.75
N ALA A 197 25.70 -8.82 -12.46
CA ALA A 197 25.76 -8.27 -11.10
C ALA A 197 24.73 -8.93 -10.16
N VAL A 198 23.52 -9.22 -10.64
CA VAL A 198 22.49 -9.94 -9.89
C VAL A 198 22.87 -11.42 -9.66
N ALA A 199 23.53 -12.06 -10.63
CA ALA A 199 24.03 -13.43 -10.48
C ALA A 199 25.21 -13.51 -9.49
N ALA A 200 26.08 -12.51 -9.47
CA ALA A 200 27.22 -12.43 -8.54
C ALA A 200 26.77 -12.19 -7.09
N THR A 201 25.70 -11.42 -6.87
CA THR A 201 25.17 -11.14 -5.52
C THR A 201 24.35 -12.30 -4.93
N ARG A 202 23.85 -13.22 -5.76
CA ARG A 202 23.18 -14.45 -5.28
C ARG A 202 24.12 -15.59 -4.91
N ARG A 203 25.41 -15.53 -5.25
CA ARG A 203 26.41 -16.50 -4.80
C ARG A 203 27.14 -15.98 -3.55
N ARG A 204 26.44 -15.94 -2.41
CA ARG A 204 27.12 -15.90 -1.11
C ARG A 204 27.36 -17.35 -0.68
N PRO A 205 28.62 -17.83 -0.59
CA PRO A 205 28.89 -19.16 -0.07
C PRO A 205 28.49 -19.19 1.40
N THR A 206 27.60 -20.10 1.76
CA THR A 206 27.44 -20.55 3.14
C THR A 206 28.67 -21.39 3.48
N THR A 207 29.64 -20.79 4.14
CA THR A 207 30.54 -21.48 5.08
C THR A 207 30.01 -21.29 6.48
#